data_AF-A0A431U8F9-F1
#
_entry.id   AF-A0A431U8F9-F1
#
_cell.length_a   1.000
_cell.length_b   1.000
_cell.length_c   1.000
_cell.angle_alpha   90.00
_cell.angle_beta   90.00
_cell.angle_gamma   90.00
#
_symmetry.space_group_name_H-M   'P 1'
#
loop_
_entity.id
_entity.type
_entity.pdbx_description
1 polymer ?
#
loop_
_entity_poly.entity_id
_entity_poly.type
_entity_poly.pdbx_seq_one_letter_code
_entity_poly.pdbx_strand_id
1 'polypeptide(L)'
;MNSPKYLLLLPAALLLACNKDNDVKPNQVPEAVRSSLAARFPSTTDLEWKKVGSDYEADFEVNTVDHDALFTAAGELVKYKLDIPTTELPEAVRTAISQQYSGLTIDDAERLHISGSEAVLYQVELDRPGNDPDHHLVFAADGQQPAQPAYWD
;
A
#
# COMPACT_ATOMS: atom_id res chain seq x y z
N MET A 1 -24.78 53.25 1.07
CA MET A 1 -23.66 53.96 0.41
C MET A 1 -22.73 52.93 -0.21
N ASN A 2 -22.24 53.26 -1.40
CA ASN A 2 -21.71 52.36 -2.44
C ASN A 2 -20.30 51.81 -2.16
N SER A 3 -20.02 50.67 -2.81
CA SER A 3 -18.76 49.90 -2.90
C SER A 3 -17.55 50.70 -3.43
N PRO A 4 -16.34 50.09 -3.43
CA PRO A 4 -15.97 49.42 -4.67
C PRO A 4 -15.39 48.00 -4.52
N LYS A 5 -15.65 47.24 -5.57
CA LYS A 5 -15.06 45.96 -5.96
C LYS A 5 -13.57 46.13 -6.23
N TYR A 6 -12.75 45.23 -5.70
CA TYR A 6 -11.49 44.85 -6.35
C TYR A 6 -11.45 43.33 -6.49
N LEU A 7 -11.62 42.92 -7.75
CA LEU A 7 -11.23 41.63 -8.29
C LEU A 7 -9.71 41.59 -8.35
N LEU A 8 -9.09 40.62 -7.68
CA LEU A 8 -7.69 40.27 -7.89
C LEU A 8 -7.60 38.76 -8.12
N LEU A 9 -7.54 38.40 -9.40
CA LEU A 9 -7.18 37.09 -9.89
C LEU A 9 -5.66 36.92 -9.75
N LEU A 10 -5.24 35.87 -9.04
CA LEU A 10 -3.91 35.27 -9.18
C LEU A 10 -4.12 33.75 -9.32
N PRO A 11 -3.67 33.12 -10.41
CA PRO A 11 -3.71 31.67 -10.54
C PRO A 11 -2.57 31.09 -9.70
N ALA A 12 -2.88 30.60 -8.51
CA ALA A 12 -2.00 29.66 -7.85
C ALA A 12 -2.26 28.29 -8.50
N ALA A 13 -1.53 28.01 -9.58
CA ALA A 13 -1.33 26.64 -10.01
C ALA A 13 -0.64 25.91 -8.85
N LEU A 14 -1.41 25.22 -8.01
CA LEU A 14 -0.89 24.16 -7.16
C LEU A 14 -0.49 23.04 -8.12
N LEU A 15 0.75 23.09 -8.57
CA LEU A 15 1.46 21.90 -8.99
C LEU A 15 1.53 21.01 -7.74
N LEU A 16 0.66 20.00 -7.66
CA LEU A 16 0.87 18.87 -6.75
C LEU A 16 2.17 18.20 -7.20
N ALA A 17 3.27 18.60 -6.57
CA ALA A 17 4.48 17.81 -6.59
C ALA A 17 4.13 16.49 -5.90
N CYS A 18 4.22 15.37 -6.63
CA CYS A 18 4.32 14.06 -5.99
C CYS A 18 5.57 14.12 -5.10
N ASN A 19 5.40 14.11 -3.78
CA ASN A 19 6.50 14.18 -2.84
C ASN A 19 7.31 12.88 -2.91
N LYS A 20 8.34 12.85 -3.76
CA LYS A 20 9.43 11.85 -3.81
C LYS A 20 10.40 11.98 -2.62
N ASP A 21 9.91 12.37 -1.44
CA ASP A 21 10.76 12.89 -0.36
C ASP A 21 11.53 11.79 0.38
N ASN A 22 11.18 10.51 0.17
CA ASN A 22 11.77 9.38 0.88
C ASN A 22 12.51 8.38 -0.03
N ASP A 23 12.56 8.63 -1.34
CA ASP A 23 13.25 7.75 -2.28
C ASP A 23 14.75 7.74 -1.97
N VAL A 24 15.33 6.54 -1.93
CA VAL A 24 16.77 6.36 -1.71
C VAL A 24 17.39 5.54 -2.82
N LYS A 25 18.61 5.90 -3.19
CA LYS A 25 19.36 5.14 -4.20
C LYS A 25 19.76 3.78 -3.63
N PRO A 26 19.89 2.72 -4.45
CA PRO A 26 20.29 1.40 -3.98
C PRO A 26 21.60 1.38 -3.16
N ASN A 27 22.55 2.28 -3.45
CA ASN A 27 23.81 2.39 -2.70
C ASN A 27 23.69 3.08 -1.33
N GLN A 28 22.52 3.63 -1.00
CA GLN A 28 22.17 4.20 0.31
C GLN A 28 21.41 3.20 1.18
N VAL A 29 21.03 2.05 0.63
CA VAL A 29 20.37 0.95 1.33
C VAL A 29 21.44 0.01 1.89
N PRO A 30 21.37 -0.36 3.20
CA PRO A 30 22.31 -1.27 3.83
C PRO A 30 22.44 -2.59 3.06
N GLU A 31 23.67 -3.12 2.99
CA GLU A 31 23.95 -4.39 2.30
C GLU A 31 23.09 -5.54 2.86
N ALA A 32 22.88 -5.57 4.18
CA ALA A 32 22.05 -6.58 4.83
C ALA A 32 20.59 -6.57 4.35
N VAL A 33 20.04 -5.38 4.07
CA VAL A 33 18.68 -5.21 3.53
C VAL A 33 18.62 -5.71 2.09
N ARG A 34 19.51 -5.23 1.21
CA ARG A 34 19.56 -5.67 -0.20
C ARG A 34 19.79 -7.18 -0.34
N SER A 35 20.68 -7.74 0.46
CA SER A 35 20.92 -9.19 0.50
C SER A 35 19.70 -9.97 1.00
N SER A 36 18.98 -9.44 1.98
CA SER A 36 17.77 -10.08 2.52
C SER A 36 16.60 -10.07 1.55
N LEU A 37 16.42 -8.99 0.78
CA LEU A 37 15.48 -8.93 -0.33
C LEU A 37 15.82 -10.00 -1.38
N ALA A 38 17.06 -9.98 -1.90
CA ALA A 38 17.49 -10.89 -2.97
C ALA A 38 17.40 -12.38 -2.58
N ALA A 39 17.59 -12.71 -1.30
CA ALA A 39 17.47 -14.08 -0.79
C ALA A 39 16.01 -14.56 -0.67
N ARG A 40 15.06 -13.65 -0.42
CA ARG A 40 13.64 -13.96 -0.18
C ARG A 40 12.82 -13.90 -1.46
N PHE A 41 13.10 -12.90 -2.29
CA PHE A 41 12.41 -12.62 -3.53
C PHE A 41 13.43 -12.73 -4.67
N PRO A 42 13.72 -13.95 -5.15
CA PRO A 42 14.63 -14.11 -6.27
C PRO A 42 13.98 -13.52 -7.54
N SER A 43 14.81 -12.92 -8.40
CA SER A 43 14.40 -12.40 -9.71
C SER A 43 13.46 -11.18 -9.68
N THR A 44 13.65 -10.26 -8.72
CA THR A 44 12.93 -8.97 -8.69
C THR A 44 13.21 -8.12 -9.93
N THR A 45 12.18 -7.48 -10.49
CA THR A 45 12.30 -6.40 -11.48
C THR A 45 11.75 -5.09 -10.92
N ASP A 46 12.01 -3.98 -11.61
CA ASP A 46 11.48 -2.65 -11.29
C ASP A 46 11.65 -2.20 -9.82
N LEU A 47 12.79 -2.59 -9.22
CA LEU A 47 13.09 -2.34 -7.82
C LEU A 47 13.37 -0.87 -7.51
N GLU A 48 12.49 -0.26 -6.73
CA GLU A 48 12.64 1.05 -6.11
C GLU A 48 12.79 0.92 -4.58
N TRP A 49 13.42 1.92 -3.96
CA TRP A 49 13.66 1.92 -2.52
C TRP A 49 13.21 3.22 -1.89
N LYS A 50 12.52 3.10 -0.76
CA LYS A 50 12.14 4.22 0.11
C LYS A 50 12.72 4.02 1.50
N LYS A 51 13.08 5.11 2.17
CA LYS A 51 13.46 5.08 3.59
C LYS A 51 12.28 5.51 4.46
N VAL A 52 11.84 4.63 5.34
CA VAL A 52 10.67 4.83 6.21
C VAL A 52 11.16 4.86 7.66
N GLY A 53 11.39 6.06 8.20
CA GLY A 53 12.00 6.21 9.52
C GLY A 53 13.43 5.62 9.56
N SER A 54 13.63 4.57 10.36
CA SER A 54 14.89 3.80 10.41
C SER A 54 14.95 2.64 9.41
N ASP A 55 13.82 2.32 8.81
CA ASP A 55 13.60 1.11 8.03
C ASP A 55 13.62 1.43 6.53
N TYR A 56 13.58 0.40 5.72
CA TYR A 56 13.71 0.48 4.27
C TYR A 56 12.61 -0.35 3.61
N GLU A 57 11.86 0.28 2.73
CA GLU A 57 10.82 -0.36 1.95
C GLU A 57 11.33 -0.55 0.52
N ALA A 58 11.16 -1.77 0.00
CA ALA A 58 11.37 -2.11 -1.39
C ALA A 58 10.03 -2.24 -2.08
N ASP A 59 9.86 -1.53 -3.19
CA ASP A 59 8.77 -1.65 -4.15
C ASP A 59 9.34 -2.33 -5.39
N PHE A 60 8.77 -3.45 -5.83
CA PHE A 60 9.34 -4.28 -6.90
C PHE A 60 8.32 -5.26 -7.47
N GLU A 61 8.65 -5.80 -8.64
CA GLU A 61 7.86 -6.86 -9.28
C GLU A 61 8.48 -8.24 -9.11
N VAL A 62 7.64 -9.27 -8.93
CA VAL A 62 7.99 -10.69 -9.08
C VAL A 62 7.00 -11.34 -10.04
N ASN A 63 7.48 -11.80 -11.20
CA ASN A 63 6.63 -12.32 -12.27
C ASN A 63 5.49 -11.35 -12.64
N THR A 64 5.80 -10.05 -12.77
CA THR A 64 4.85 -8.95 -13.09
C THR A 64 3.74 -8.75 -12.05
N VAL A 65 3.95 -9.21 -10.82
CA VAL A 65 3.07 -8.92 -9.69
C VAL A 65 3.81 -7.95 -8.78
N ASP A 66 3.17 -6.84 -8.46
CA ASP A 66 3.72 -5.80 -7.59
C ASP A 66 3.83 -6.31 -6.15
N HIS A 67 4.92 -5.94 -5.49
CA HIS A 67 5.26 -6.32 -4.13
C HIS A 67 5.87 -5.12 -3.41
N ASP A 68 5.41 -4.92 -2.17
CA ASP A 68 6.12 -4.08 -1.21
C ASP A 68 6.66 -4.93 -0.08
N ALA A 69 7.91 -4.68 0.33
CA ALA A 69 8.52 -5.34 1.47
C ALA A 69 9.28 -4.35 2.36
N LEU A 70 8.90 -4.31 3.64
CA LEU A 70 9.53 -3.48 4.66
C LEU A 70 10.57 -4.28 5.44
N PHE A 71 11.78 -3.73 5.54
CA PHE A 71 12.90 -4.30 6.26
C PHE A 71 13.45 -3.32 7.30
N THR A 72 13.86 -3.86 8.45
CA THR A 72 14.67 -3.08 9.40
C THR A 72 16.04 -2.76 8.80
N ALA A 73 16.76 -1.77 9.32
CA ALA A 73 18.13 -1.48 8.88
C ALA A 73 19.11 -2.66 9.01
N ALA A 74 18.80 -3.67 9.84
CA ALA A 74 19.57 -4.89 9.99
C ALA A 74 19.26 -5.96 8.91
N GLY A 75 18.28 -5.71 8.03
CA GLY A 75 17.84 -6.64 6.99
C GLY A 75 16.78 -7.63 7.45
N GLU A 76 16.20 -7.44 8.63
CA GLU A 76 15.10 -8.29 9.10
C GLU A 76 13.80 -7.88 8.38
N LEU A 77 13.11 -8.84 7.78
CA LEU A 77 11.80 -8.61 7.18
C LEU A 77 10.78 -8.31 8.28
N VAL A 78 10.07 -7.19 8.15
CA VAL A 78 8.98 -6.79 9.05
C VAL A 78 7.65 -7.29 8.50
N LYS A 79 7.37 -6.99 7.24
CA LYS A 79 6.15 -7.37 6.53
C LYS A 79 6.37 -7.24 5.02
N TYR A 80 5.57 -7.95 4.24
CA TYR A 80 5.47 -7.73 2.80
C TYR A 80 4.03 -7.93 2.35
N LYS A 81 3.67 -7.27 1.26
CA LYS A 81 2.39 -7.44 0.57
C LYS A 81 2.66 -7.72 -0.90
N LEU A 82 1.65 -8.26 -1.56
CA LEU A 82 1.63 -8.43 -3.00
C LEU A 82 0.22 -8.30 -3.52
N ASP A 83 0.10 -7.76 -4.72
CA ASP A 83 -1.17 -7.65 -5.41
C ASP A 83 -1.74 -9.03 -5.69
N ILE A 84 -3.05 -9.14 -5.56
CA ILE A 84 -3.79 -10.34 -5.93
C ILE A 84 -5.03 -9.95 -6.74
N PRO A 85 -5.41 -10.77 -7.73
CA PRO A 85 -6.70 -10.57 -8.37
C PRO A 85 -7.81 -10.74 -7.31
N THR A 86 -8.90 -9.98 -7.44
CA THR A 86 -10.05 -10.06 -6.51
C THR A 86 -10.66 -11.46 -6.40
N THR A 87 -10.44 -12.32 -7.41
CA THR A 87 -10.84 -13.74 -7.41
C THR A 87 -10.03 -14.60 -6.43
N GLU A 88 -8.82 -14.18 -6.05
CA GLU A 88 -7.97 -14.83 -5.04
C GLU A 88 -8.29 -14.41 -3.60
N LEU A 89 -9.11 -13.37 -3.39
CA LEU A 89 -9.63 -13.06 -2.06
C LEU A 89 -10.43 -14.25 -1.52
N PRO A 90 -10.31 -14.60 -0.23
CA PRO A 90 -11.16 -15.63 0.38
C PRO A 90 -12.64 -15.34 0.19
N GLU A 91 -13.45 -16.38 0.00
CA GLU A 91 -14.89 -16.24 -0.19
C GLU A 91 -15.56 -15.51 0.98
N ALA A 92 -15.10 -15.77 2.21
CA ALA A 92 -15.59 -15.10 3.40
C ALA A 92 -15.32 -13.59 3.39
N VAL A 93 -14.17 -13.15 2.87
CA VAL A 93 -13.84 -11.72 2.70
C VAL A 93 -14.76 -11.09 1.68
N ARG A 94 -14.90 -11.68 0.48
CA ARG A 94 -15.81 -11.15 -0.56
C ARG A 94 -17.26 -11.09 -0.06
N THR A 95 -17.68 -12.09 0.71
CA THR A 95 -19.01 -12.14 1.32
C THR A 95 -19.19 -11.01 2.34
N ALA A 96 -18.23 -10.82 3.24
CA ALA A 96 -18.26 -9.74 4.22
C ALA A 96 -18.35 -8.36 3.55
N ILE A 97 -17.56 -8.14 2.49
CA ILE A 97 -17.59 -6.90 1.69
C ILE A 97 -18.99 -6.69 1.10
N SER A 98 -19.52 -7.69 0.39
CA SER A 98 -20.85 -7.56 -0.26
C SER A 98 -21.99 -7.26 0.71
N GLN A 99 -21.90 -7.75 1.96
CA GLN A 99 -22.93 -7.59 2.97
C GLN A 99 -22.82 -6.27 3.72
N GLN A 100 -21.60 -5.84 4.06
CA GLN A 100 -21.35 -4.70 4.94
C GLN A 100 -21.10 -3.39 4.17
N TYR A 101 -20.62 -3.50 2.93
CA TYR A 101 -20.18 -2.40 2.08
C TYR A 101 -20.96 -2.37 0.76
N SER A 102 -22.27 -2.61 0.84
CA SER A 102 -23.13 -2.67 -0.34
C SER A 102 -23.08 -1.38 -1.18
N GLY A 103 -22.85 -1.50 -2.48
CA GLY A 103 -22.75 -0.37 -3.41
C GLY A 103 -21.34 0.18 -3.62
N LEU A 104 -20.36 -0.35 -2.90
CA LEU A 104 -18.93 -0.15 -3.18
C LEU A 104 -18.40 -1.29 -4.04
N THR A 105 -17.37 -1.00 -4.85
CA THR A 105 -16.65 -2.00 -5.66
C THR A 105 -15.24 -2.17 -5.14
N ILE A 106 -14.71 -3.39 -5.21
CA ILE A 106 -13.30 -3.64 -4.91
C ILE A 106 -12.49 -3.06 -6.07
N ASP A 107 -11.66 -2.08 -5.78
CA ASP A 107 -10.74 -1.47 -6.75
C ASP A 107 -9.41 -2.24 -6.76
N ASP A 108 -8.85 -2.44 -5.57
CA ASP A 108 -7.61 -3.20 -5.39
C ASP A 108 -7.67 -4.19 -4.22
N ALA A 109 -6.84 -5.23 -4.30
CA ALA A 109 -6.71 -6.26 -3.29
C ALA A 109 -5.27 -6.77 -3.18
N GLU A 110 -4.77 -6.80 -1.95
CA GLU A 110 -3.41 -7.25 -1.65
C GLU A 110 -3.42 -8.32 -0.58
N ARG A 111 -2.46 -9.24 -0.64
CA ARG A 111 -2.23 -10.23 0.42
C ARG A 111 -1.07 -9.79 1.30
N LEU A 112 -1.34 -9.51 2.56
CA LEU A 112 -0.37 -9.01 3.53
C LEU A 112 0.15 -10.13 4.44
N HIS A 113 1.47 -10.22 4.52
CA HIS A 113 2.20 -11.12 5.38
C HIS A 113 3.01 -10.33 6.42
N ILE A 114 2.81 -10.64 7.70
CA ILE A 114 3.55 -10.02 8.82
C ILE A 114 4.55 -11.03 9.38
N SER A 115 5.82 -10.63 9.45
CA SER A 115 6.87 -11.49 9.99
C SER A 115 6.60 -11.87 11.44
N GLY A 116 6.74 -13.16 11.77
CA GLY A 116 6.43 -13.70 13.09
C GLY A 116 4.94 -13.98 13.35
N SER A 117 4.08 -13.78 12.34
CA SER A 117 2.66 -14.16 12.36
C SER A 117 2.39 -15.26 11.33
N GLU A 118 1.61 -16.27 11.71
CA GLU A 118 1.08 -17.28 10.78
C GLU A 118 -0.20 -16.80 10.07
N ALA A 119 -0.81 -15.71 10.57
CA ALA A 119 -2.01 -15.16 9.96
C ALA A 119 -1.68 -14.43 8.65
N VAL A 120 -2.41 -14.78 7.60
CA VAL A 120 -2.45 -14.03 6.34
C VAL A 120 -3.60 -13.04 6.42
N LEU A 121 -3.30 -11.78 6.10
CA LEU A 121 -4.28 -10.70 6.03
C LEU A 121 -4.50 -10.30 4.57
N TYR A 122 -5.63 -9.64 4.32
CA TYR A 122 -6.01 -9.14 3.01
C TYR A 122 -6.35 -7.67 3.14
N GLN A 123 -5.62 -6.82 2.42
CA GLN A 123 -5.92 -5.41 2.31
C GLN A 123 -6.81 -5.21 1.08
N VAL A 124 -7.82 -4.37 1.21
CA VAL A 124 -8.78 -4.13 0.13
C VAL A 124 -9.10 -2.65 0.09
N GLU A 125 -8.98 -2.06 -1.09
CA GLU A 125 -9.47 -0.73 -1.39
C GLU A 125 -10.85 -0.84 -2.03
N LEU A 126 -11.82 -0.12 -1.48
CA LEU A 126 -13.16 -0.06 -2.07
C LEU A 126 -13.43 1.34 -2.61
N ASP A 127 -13.69 1.43 -3.90
CA ASP A 127 -14.12 2.65 -4.59
C ASP A 127 -15.65 2.80 -4.54
N ARG A 128 -16.11 4.04 -4.50
CA ARG A 128 -17.50 4.43 -4.71
C ARG A 128 -17.64 5.19 -6.03
N PRO A 129 -18.70 4.87 -6.82
CA PRO A 129 -19.02 5.66 -8.00
C PRO A 129 -19.15 7.17 -7.69
N GLY A 130 -18.30 7.99 -8.29
CA GLY A 130 -18.40 9.46 -8.20
C GLY A 130 -17.20 10.20 -7.60
N ASN A 131 -16.02 9.57 -7.49
CA ASN A 131 -14.77 10.14 -6.95
C ASN A 131 -14.83 10.47 -5.45
N ASP A 132 -15.50 9.64 -4.66
CA ASP A 132 -15.34 9.70 -3.20
C ASP A 132 -13.99 9.06 -2.79
N PRO A 133 -13.44 9.37 -1.61
CA PRO A 133 -12.20 8.73 -1.14
C PRO A 133 -12.38 7.22 -0.95
N ASP A 134 -11.34 6.47 -1.32
CA ASP A 134 -11.32 5.01 -1.19
C ASP A 134 -11.46 4.56 0.27
N HIS A 135 -12.14 3.43 0.44
CA HIS A 135 -12.29 2.78 1.74
C HIS A 135 -11.26 1.67 1.89
N HIS A 136 -10.21 1.95 2.66
CA HIS A 136 -9.17 0.99 2.98
C HIS A 136 -9.59 0.07 4.13
N LEU A 137 -9.59 -1.24 3.88
CA LEU A 137 -10.01 -2.27 4.84
C LEU A 137 -8.96 -3.38 4.93
N VAL A 138 -8.89 -4.02 6.11
CA VAL A 138 -8.05 -5.21 6.33
C VAL A 138 -8.90 -6.33 6.88
N PHE A 139 -8.80 -7.51 6.27
CA PHE A 139 -9.53 -8.70 6.68
C PHE A 139 -8.57 -9.86 6.98
N ALA A 140 -8.93 -10.69 7.95
CA ALA A 140 -8.42 -12.06 8.05
C ALA A 140 -9.13 -12.97 7.03
N ALA A 141 -8.57 -14.16 6.80
CA ALA A 141 -9.09 -15.09 5.80
C ALA A 141 -10.55 -15.55 6.04
N ASP A 142 -11.04 -15.44 7.28
CA ASP A 142 -12.42 -15.75 7.67
C ASP A 142 -13.42 -14.60 7.44
N GLY A 143 -12.97 -13.49 6.83
CA GLY A 143 -13.80 -12.32 6.52
C GLY A 143 -14.04 -11.40 7.71
N GLN A 144 -13.40 -11.62 8.86
CA GLN A 144 -13.44 -10.70 9.98
C GLN A 144 -12.33 -9.66 9.87
N GLN A 145 -12.61 -8.43 10.30
CA GLN A 145 -11.56 -7.43 10.49
C GLN A 145 -10.86 -7.71 11.82
N PRO A 146 -9.52 -7.62 11.87
CA PRO A 146 -8.79 -7.71 13.13
C PRO A 146 -9.21 -6.57 14.07
N ALA A 147 -9.06 -6.75 15.38
CA ALA A 147 -9.50 -5.75 16.37
C ALA A 147 -8.79 -4.38 16.23
N GLN A 148 -7.61 -4.37 15.64
CA GLN A 148 -6.87 -3.16 15.28
C GLN A 148 -6.42 -3.31 13.82
N PRO A 149 -7.31 -3.02 12.85
CA PRO A 149 -6.95 -3.09 11.45
C PRO A 149 -5.98 -1.97 11.14
N ALA A 150 -4.78 -2.34 10.69
CA ALA A 150 -3.76 -1.41 10.23
C ALA A 150 -3.56 -1.68 8.74
N TYR A 151 -4.16 -0.82 7.92
CA TYR A 151 -3.85 -0.75 6.50
C TYR A 151 -2.42 -0.23 6.34
N TRP A 152 -1.66 -0.83 5.44
CA TRP A 152 -0.30 -0.46 5.11
C TRP A 152 -0.24 0.01 3.66
N ASP A 153 0.04 1.30 3.55
CA ASP A 153 0.36 2.11 2.36
C ASP A 153 1.68 2.84 2.66
#